data_AF-A0A957UK49-F1
#
_entry.id   AF-A0A957UK49-F1
#
_cell.length_a   1.000
_cell.length_b   1.000
_cell.length_c   1.000
_cell.angle_alpha   90.00
_cell.angle_beta   90.00
_cell.angle_gamma   90.00
#
_symmetry.space_group_name_H-M   'P 1'
#
loop_
_entity.id
_entity.type
_entity.pdbx_description
1 polymer ?
#
loop_
_entity_poly.entity_id
_entity_poly.type
_entity_poly.pdbx_seq_one_letter_code
_entity_poly.pdbx_strand_id
1 'polypeptide(L)'
;VNGDLSFVEMHPERVIPRCDPERFKRAADEILRQAGVHILYHTQVADVVAHNGRVESVLVSNKAGLTAIQPKVVIDCTGDGDVAAWAGAP
;
A
#
# COMPACT_ATOMS: atom_id res chain seq x y z
N VAL A 1 -14.83 -3.38 15.82
CA VAL A 1 -13.88 -4.44 16.27
C VAL A 1 -13.71 -4.27 17.76
N ASN A 2 -14.32 -5.13 18.56
CA ASN A 2 -14.16 -5.08 20.02
C ASN A 2 -12.73 -5.54 20.29
N GLY A 3 -11.82 -4.57 20.38
CA GLY A 3 -10.38 -4.76 20.37
C GLY A 3 -9.94 -5.74 21.45
N ASP A 4 -9.65 -6.96 21.04
CA ASP A 4 -8.81 -7.86 21.80
C ASP A 4 -7.40 -7.25 21.79
N LEU A 5 -6.98 -6.76 22.95
CA LEU A 5 -5.74 -6.00 23.16
C LEU A 5 -4.59 -6.90 23.67
N SER A 6 -4.78 -8.22 23.69
CA SER A 6 -3.75 -9.19 24.11
C SER A 6 -2.42 -9.02 23.35
N PHE A 7 -2.46 -8.50 22.12
CA PHE A 7 -1.26 -8.17 21.33
C PHE A 7 -0.42 -7.00 21.87
N VAL A 8 -1.04 -6.06 22.60
CA VAL A 8 -0.34 -4.88 23.16
C VAL A 8 0.51 -5.28 24.37
N GLU A 9 0.12 -6.33 25.11
CA GLU A 9 0.87 -6.84 26.26
C GLU A 9 2.21 -7.49 25.86
N MET A 10 2.36 -7.94 24.61
CA MET A 10 3.59 -8.59 24.14
C MET A 10 4.77 -7.63 23.93
N HIS A 11 4.52 -6.33 23.81
CA HIS A 11 5.56 -5.31 23.55
C HIS A 11 5.29 -4.00 24.32
N PRO A 12 5.45 -3.99 25.65
CA PRO A 12 5.05 -2.87 26.51
C PRO A 12 5.84 -1.57 26.25
N GLU A 13 7.03 -1.67 25.68
CA GLU A 13 7.87 -0.55 25.26
C GLU A 13 7.47 0.09 23.92
N ARG A 14 6.62 -0.57 23.12
CA ARG A 14 6.13 0.02 21.87
C ARG A 14 5.08 1.09 22.18
N VAL A 15 5.45 2.35 21.96
CA VAL A 15 4.47 3.42 21.81
C VAL A 15 3.72 3.16 20.51
N ILE A 16 2.53 2.57 20.60
CA ILE A 16 1.58 2.54 19.49
C ILE A 16 1.00 3.96 19.39
N PRO A 17 1.38 4.78 18.39
CA PRO A 17 0.85 6.12 18.29
C PRO A 17 -0.64 5.99 18.00
N ARG A 18 -1.47 6.27 19.01
CA ARG A 18 -2.91 6.39 18.83
C ARG A 18 -3.17 7.69 18.11
N CYS A 19 -3.00 7.66 16.79
CA CYS A 19 -3.43 8.73 15.91
C CYS A 19 -4.82 8.40 15.35
N ASP A 20 -5.63 9.45 15.18
CA ASP A 20 -6.86 9.34 14.41
C ASP A 20 -6.49 8.95 12.96
N PRO A 21 -6.98 7.81 12.45
CA PRO A 21 -6.56 7.31 11.14
C PRO A 21 -6.95 8.25 10.00
N GLU A 22 -8.06 8.99 10.13
CA GLU A 22 -8.51 9.93 9.11
C GLU A 22 -7.65 11.20 9.13
N ARG A 23 -7.23 11.66 10.32
CA ARG A 23 -6.27 12.76 10.44
C ARG A 23 -4.91 12.36 9.87
N PHE A 24 -4.46 11.13 10.12
CA PHE A 24 -3.20 10.63 9.58
C PHE A 24 -3.21 10.58 8.06
N LYS A 25 -4.24 9.95 7.46
CA LYS A 25 -4.40 9.88 5.99
C LYS A 25 -4.35 11.26 5.36
N ARG A 26 -5.09 12.23 5.91
CA ARG A 26 -5.08 13.62 5.41
C ARG A 26 -3.72 14.29 5.50
N ALA A 27 -2.99 14.08 6.60
CA ALA A 27 -1.65 14.64 6.76
C ALA A 27 -0.66 14.01 5.77
N ALA A 28 -0.73 12.68 5.56
CA ALA A 28 0.08 11.96 4.59
C ALA A 28 -0.21 12.41 3.15
N ASP A 29 -1.50 12.53 2.78
CA ASP A 29 -1.91 13.02 1.45
C ASP A 29 -1.35 14.42 1.17
N GLU A 30 -1.37 15.31 2.16
CA GLU A 30 -0.82 16.67 1.99
C GLU A 30 0.70 16.65 1.77
N ILE A 31 1.43 15.81 2.49
CA ILE A 31 2.88 15.63 2.29
C ILE A 31 3.17 15.11 0.88
N LEU A 32 2.44 14.09 0.43
CA LEU A 32 2.61 13.51 -0.91
C LEU A 32 2.27 14.52 -2.01
N ARG A 33 1.19 15.28 -1.84
CA ARG A 33 0.76 16.33 -2.77
C ARG A 33 1.81 17.44 -2.87
N GLN A 34 2.36 17.89 -1.75
CA GLN A 34 3.43 18.90 -1.70
C GLN A 34 4.73 18.39 -2.36
N ALA A 35 5.00 17.09 -2.28
CA ALA A 35 6.13 16.44 -2.96
C ALA A 35 5.88 16.21 -4.47
N GLY A 36 4.71 16.57 -5.01
CA GLY A 36 4.37 16.39 -6.42
C GLY A 36 4.01 14.95 -6.81
N VAL A 37 3.66 14.11 -5.84
CA VAL A 37 3.22 12.73 -6.11
C VAL A 37 1.83 12.74 -6.76
N HIS A 38 1.66 11.93 -7.80
CA HIS A 38 0.36 11.72 -8.44
C HIS A 38 -0.39 10.57 -7.75
N ILE A 39 -1.37 10.91 -6.92
CA ILE A 39 -2.15 9.94 -6.16
C ILE A 39 -3.33 9.45 -7.00
N LEU A 40 -3.44 8.13 -7.17
CA LEU A 40 -4.59 7.48 -7.80
C LEU A 40 -5.57 7.03 -6.72
N TYR A 41 -6.55 7.86 -6.41
CA TYR A 41 -7.62 7.52 -5.48
C TYR A 41 -8.54 6.44 -6.06
N HIS A 42 -9.19 5.67 -5.17
CA HIS A 42 -10.14 4.61 -5.54
C HIS A 42 -9.59 3.64 -6.60
N THR A 43 -8.30 3.38 -6.54
CA THR A 43 -7.57 2.51 -7.46
C THR A 43 -6.91 1.40 -6.65
N GLN A 44 -7.22 0.16 -6.97
CA GLN A 44 -6.67 -1.02 -6.30
C GLN A 44 -5.76 -1.77 -7.25
N VAL A 45 -4.68 -2.38 -6.74
CA VAL A 45 -3.90 -3.33 -7.54
C VAL A 45 -4.72 -4.60 -7.70
N ALA A 46 -4.83 -5.08 -8.93
CA ALA A 46 -5.58 -6.27 -9.29
C ALA A 46 -4.67 -7.47 -9.62
N ASP A 47 -3.49 -7.21 -10.19
CA ASP A 47 -2.49 -8.23 -10.53
C ASP A 47 -1.12 -7.60 -10.82
N VAL A 48 -0.07 -8.41 -10.93
CA VAL A 48 1.29 -8.00 -11.28
C VAL A 48 1.85 -8.91 -12.38
N VAL A 49 2.32 -8.32 -13.47
CA VAL A 49 3.11 -9.03 -14.48
C VAL A 49 4.58 -8.86 -14.15
N ALA A 50 5.24 -9.96 -13.80
CA ALA A 50 6.66 -10.00 -13.52
C ALA A 50 7.38 -11.01 -14.43
N HIS A 51 8.63 -10.68 -14.80
CA HIS A 51 9.49 -11.54 -15.60
C HIS A 51 10.92 -11.49 -15.04
N ASN A 52 11.56 -12.66 -14.87
CA ASN A 52 12.92 -12.80 -14.33
C ASN A 52 13.17 -12.02 -13.03
N GLY A 53 12.22 -12.04 -12.10
CA GLY A 53 12.33 -11.34 -10.82
C GLY A 53 12.16 -9.81 -10.90
N ARG A 54 11.70 -9.28 -12.04
CA ARG A 54 11.42 -7.84 -12.22
C ARG A 54 9.95 -7.63 -12.58
N VAL A 55 9.30 -6.69 -11.90
CA VAL A 55 7.94 -6.24 -12.26
C VAL A 55 7.99 -5.45 -13.58
N GLU A 56 7.23 -5.91 -14.57
CA GLU A 56 7.05 -5.22 -15.85
C GLU A 56 5.83 -4.31 -15.84
N SER A 57 4.71 -4.79 -15.29
CA SER A 57 3.50 -3.99 -15.15
C SER A 57 2.68 -4.34 -13.91
N VAL A 58 1.97 -3.35 -13.40
CA VAL A 58 1.00 -3.48 -12.32
C VAL A 58 -0.37 -3.21 -12.91
N LEU A 59 -1.27 -4.19 -12.82
CA LEU A 59 -2.64 -4.04 -13.25
C LEU A 59 -3.42 -3.39 -12.13
N VAL A 60 -4.11 -2.30 -12.43
CA VAL A 60 -4.95 -1.58 -11.49
C VAL A 60 -6.40 -1.58 -11.93
N SER A 61 -7.30 -1.70 -10.96
CA SER A 61 -8.74 -1.59 -11.14
C SER A 61 -9.24 -0.29 -10.52
N ASN A 62 -9.98 0.50 -11.29
CA ASN A 62 -10.70 1.67 -10.81
C ASN A 62 -11.98 1.87 -11.63
N LYS A 63 -12.64 3.02 -11.48
CA LYS A 63 -13.89 3.34 -12.19
C LYS A 63 -13.78 3.22 -13.72
N ALA A 64 -12.59 3.39 -14.30
CA ALA A 64 -12.36 3.26 -15.73
C ALA A 64 -12.17 1.80 -16.18
N GLY A 65 -12.14 0.84 -15.25
CA GLY A 65 -11.88 -0.57 -15.50
C GLY A 65 -10.44 -0.96 -15.16
N LEU A 66 -9.91 -1.95 -15.87
CA LEU A 66 -8.55 -2.46 -15.70
C LEU A 66 -7.57 -1.70 -16.59
N THR A 67 -6.50 -1.19 -16.00
CA THR A 67 -5.42 -0.49 -16.71
C THR A 67 -4.07 -1.02 -16.25
N ALA A 68 -3.09 -1.10 -17.16
CA ALA A 68 -1.72 -1.48 -16.82
C ALA A 68 -0.84 -0.23 -16.64
N ILE A 69 -0.09 -0.19 -15.55
CA ILE A 69 0.96 0.80 -15.29
C ILE A 69 2.31 0.10 -15.48
N GLN A 70 3.24 0.71 -16.23
CA GLN A 70 4.59 0.18 -16.45
C GLN A 70 5.63 1.00 -15.64
N PRO A 71 5.87 0.65 -14.37
CA PRO A 71 6.77 1.40 -13.51
C PRO A 71 8.24 1.02 -13.76
N LYS A 72 9.15 1.93 -13.37
CA LYS A 72 10.58 1.61 -13.30
C LYS A 72 10.93 0.81 -12.04
N VAL A 73 10.27 1.14 -10.94
CA VAL A 73 10.44 0.57 -9.59
C VAL A 73 9.05 0.48 -8.95
N VAL A 74 8.82 -0.60 -8.20
CA VAL A 74 7.61 -0.80 -7.39
C VAL A 74 8.01 -0.90 -5.94
N ILE A 75 7.31 -0.18 -5.07
CA ILE A 75 7.44 -0.26 -3.62
C ILE A 75 6.11 -0.81 -3.11
N ASP A 76 6.13 -2.01 -2.51
CA ASP A 76 4.93 -2.61 -1.94
C ASP A 76 4.64 -2.00 -0.56
N CYS A 77 3.49 -1.35 -0.45
CA CYS A 77 2.98 -0.77 0.78
C CYS A 77 1.54 -1.24 1.07
N THR A 78 1.16 -2.42 0.58
CA THR A 78 -0.17 -3.02 0.81
C THR A 78 -0.37 -3.44 2.27
N GLY A 79 0.71 -3.69 3.01
CA GLY A 79 0.70 -4.19 4.38
C GLY A 79 0.72 -5.72 4.43
N ASP A 80 -0.09 -6.36 3.59
CA ASP A 80 -0.16 -7.83 3.47
C ASP A 80 0.92 -8.42 2.55
N GLY A 81 1.53 -7.60 1.69
CA GLY A 81 2.59 -8.03 0.77
C GLY A 81 2.08 -8.60 -0.55
N ASP A 82 0.86 -8.25 -0.94
CA ASP A 82 0.19 -8.80 -2.14
C ASP A 82 1.01 -8.57 -3.42
N VAL A 83 1.51 -7.34 -3.63
CA VAL A 83 2.27 -7.00 -4.83
C VAL A 83 3.58 -7.78 -4.88
N ALA A 84 4.26 -7.91 -3.74
CA ALA A 84 5.47 -8.70 -3.62
C ALA A 84 5.21 -10.19 -3.91
N ALA A 85 4.17 -10.77 -3.29
CA ALA A 85 3.79 -12.15 -3.50
C ALA A 85 3.41 -12.44 -4.96
N TRP A 86 2.61 -11.58 -5.58
CA TRP A 86 2.22 -11.70 -7.00
C TRP A 86 3.41 -11.51 -7.96
N ALA A 87 4.41 -10.72 -7.56
CA ALA A 87 5.67 -10.59 -8.31
C ALA A 87 6.62 -11.80 -8.15
N GLY A 88 6.29 -12.77 -7.31
CA GLY A 88 7.10 -13.96 -7.05
C GLY A 88 8.22 -13.75 -6.02
N ALA A 89 8.09 -12.77 -5.12
CA ALA A 89 8.99 -12.62 -3.98
C ALA A 89 8.85 -13.81 -3.01
N PRO A 90 9.96 -14.26 -2.37
CA PRO A 90 9.97 -15.40 -1.45
C PRO A 90 9.37 -15.09 -0.08
#